data_AF-A0A4W5PUL1-F1
#
_entry.id   AF-A0A4W5PUL1-F1
#
_cell.length_a   1.000
_cell.length_b   1.000
_cell.length_c   1.000
_cell.angle_alpha   90.00
_cell.angle_beta   90.00
_cell.angle_gamma   90.00
#
_symmetry.space_group_name_H-M   'P 1'
#
loop_
_entity.id
_entity.type
_entity.pdbx_description
1 polymer ?
#
loop_
_entity_poly.entity_id
_entity_poly.type
_entity_poly.pdbx_seq_one_letter_code
_entity_poly.pdbx_strand_id
1 'polypeptide(L)'
;MCYALLLRLLRTIDAEWDPQAVQGDLERQLSDSFRLYTDHCLCLMKSMRQVFPFTSPAAVTRCELMLRGVGHMQTMPAFKTACPLRNELHLEIATVVKKGTVEWYESTISQFKPEEGALEEQLRRLVQVVDAVCADVQRGQNVYNKLFYSAVKVDFFSIAYRQLEKLVADDVSVAMEKVCGTLEQESSRLTQTMGETLLELYISLKILKRFREFLPLR
;
A
#
# COMPACT_ATOMS: atom_id res chain seq x y z
N MET A 1 -2.48 -20.18 7.88
CA MET A 1 -3.32 -19.48 8.88
C MET A 1 -4.73 -19.34 8.35
N CYS A 2 -5.75 -19.75 9.13
CA CYS A 2 -7.16 -19.66 8.75
C CYS A 2 -7.82 -18.43 9.39
N TYR A 3 -7.85 -17.30 8.67
CA TYR A 3 -8.43 -16.05 9.19
C TYR A 3 -9.93 -16.16 9.49
N ALA A 4 -10.66 -17.05 8.82
CA ALA A 4 -12.06 -17.32 9.13
C ALA A 4 -12.24 -17.93 10.52
N LEU A 5 -11.38 -18.89 10.89
CA LEU A 5 -11.37 -19.49 12.23
C LEU A 5 -11.00 -18.44 13.28
N LEU A 6 -9.97 -17.65 13.02
CA LEU A 6 -9.53 -16.62 13.96
C LEU A 6 -10.61 -15.55 14.19
N LEU A 7 -11.26 -15.07 13.13
CA LEU A 7 -12.38 -14.13 13.25
C LEU A 7 -13.54 -14.74 14.06
N ARG A 8 -13.82 -16.04 13.89
CA ARG A 8 -14.82 -16.74 14.70
C ARG A 8 -14.42 -16.79 16.18
N LEU A 9 -13.15 -17.10 16.47
CA LEU A 9 -12.63 -17.13 17.84
C LEU A 9 -12.70 -15.75 18.50
N LEU A 10 -12.34 -14.68 17.77
CA LEU A 10 -12.47 -13.30 18.26
C LEU A 10 -13.92 -12.97 18.63
N ARG A 11 -14.89 -13.34 17.78
CA ARG A 11 -16.32 -13.16 18.06
C ARG A 11 -16.80 -13.94 19.27
N THR A 12 -16.28 -15.15 19.48
CA THR A 12 -16.61 -15.94 20.67
C THR A 12 -16.06 -15.28 21.94
N ILE A 13 -14.82 -14.78 21.90
CA ILE A 13 -14.24 -14.03 23.02
C ILE A 13 -15.06 -12.77 23.30
N ASP A 14 -15.52 -12.06 22.26
CA ASP A 14 -16.32 -10.85 22.40
C ASP A 14 -17.70 -11.14 23.02
N ALA A 15 -18.36 -12.23 22.62
CA ALA A 15 -19.66 -12.63 23.12
C ALA A 15 -19.63 -13.11 24.58
N GLU A 16 -18.56 -13.80 24.97
CA GLU A 16 -18.40 -14.40 26.30
C GLU A 16 -17.48 -13.56 27.21
N TRP A 17 -17.26 -12.29 26.88
CA TRP A 17 -16.30 -11.45 27.60
C TRP A 17 -16.77 -11.13 29.03
N ASP A 18 -16.03 -11.63 30.01
CA ASP A 18 -16.19 -11.30 31.42
C ASP A 18 -14.87 -10.72 32.00
N PRO A 19 -14.81 -9.40 32.29
CA PRO A 19 -13.64 -8.76 32.90
C PRO A 19 -13.26 -9.34 34.27
N GLN A 20 -14.19 -9.95 34.99
CA GLN A 20 -13.89 -10.56 36.30
C GLN A 20 -13.23 -11.93 36.16
N ALA A 21 -13.50 -12.64 35.06
CA ALA A 21 -12.90 -13.94 34.77
C ALA A 21 -11.46 -13.85 34.23
N VAL A 22 -11.09 -12.71 33.64
CA VAL A 22 -9.77 -12.50 32.99
C VAL A 22 -8.95 -11.49 33.79
N GLN A 23 -8.24 -11.98 34.81
CA GLN A 23 -7.37 -11.16 35.67
C GLN A 23 -5.96 -11.75 35.79
N GLY A 24 -4.99 -10.89 36.14
CA GLY A 24 -3.62 -11.31 36.44
C GLY A 24 -2.90 -11.86 35.20
N ASP A 25 -2.43 -13.10 35.27
CA ASP A 25 -1.63 -13.70 34.19
C ASP A 25 -2.44 -13.98 32.92
N LEU A 26 -3.74 -14.26 33.04
CA LEU A 26 -4.61 -14.48 31.88
C LEU A 26 -4.79 -13.19 31.06
N GLU A 27 -4.93 -12.05 31.74
CA GLU A 27 -5.02 -10.75 31.09
C GLU A 27 -3.73 -10.42 30.33
N ARG A 28 -2.56 -10.71 30.94
CA ARG A 28 -1.25 -10.53 30.30
C ARG A 28 -1.11 -11.41 29.05
N GLN A 29 -1.43 -12.70 29.15
CA GLN A 29 -1.35 -13.62 28.01
C GLN A 29 -2.30 -13.23 26.88
N LEU A 30 -3.50 -12.75 27.22
CA LEU A 30 -4.45 -12.25 26.24
C LEU A 30 -3.93 -10.98 25.55
N SER A 31 -3.38 -10.04 26.33
CA SER A 31 -2.75 -8.82 25.82
C SER A 31 -1.60 -9.15 24.85
N ASP A 32 -0.71 -10.07 25.24
CA ASP A 32 0.40 -10.52 24.40
C ASP A 32 -0.11 -11.17 23.10
N SER A 33 -1.16 -11.98 23.19
CA SER A 33 -1.78 -12.62 22.02
C SER A 33 -2.38 -11.59 21.06
N PHE A 34 -3.09 -10.59 21.58
CA PHE A 34 -3.64 -9.49 20.77
C PHE A 34 -2.54 -8.64 20.13
N ARG A 35 -1.45 -8.37 20.85
CA ARG A 35 -0.30 -7.63 20.32
C ARG A 35 0.38 -8.41 19.19
N LEU A 36 0.71 -9.68 19.41
CA LEU A 36 1.32 -10.54 18.40
C LEU A 36 0.45 -10.67 17.15
N TYR A 37 -0.87 -10.84 17.33
CA TYR A 37 -1.79 -10.91 16.19
C TYR A 37 -1.86 -9.58 15.43
N THR A 38 -1.93 -8.45 16.14
CA THR A 38 -1.89 -7.11 15.55
C THR A 38 -0.60 -6.90 14.76
N ASP A 39 0.55 -7.13 15.38
CA ASP A 39 1.87 -6.91 14.77
C ASP A 39 2.06 -7.81 13.54
N HIS A 40 1.60 -9.06 13.61
CA HIS A 40 1.59 -9.96 12.47
C HIS A 40 0.74 -9.40 11.32
N CYS A 41 -0.49 -8.95 11.60
CA CYS A 41 -1.37 -8.39 10.57
C CYS A 41 -0.79 -7.11 9.95
N LEU A 42 -0.22 -6.22 10.76
CA LEU A 42 0.47 -5.02 10.28
C LEU A 42 1.63 -5.36 9.35
N CYS A 43 2.41 -6.40 9.66
CA CYS A 43 3.47 -6.90 8.79
C CYS A 43 2.91 -7.39 7.44
N LEU A 44 1.79 -8.12 7.45
CA LEU A 44 1.14 -8.59 6.21
C LEU A 44 0.56 -7.42 5.40
N MET A 45 0.00 -6.41 6.05
CA MET A 45 -0.50 -5.19 5.38
C MET A 45 0.61 -4.42 4.68
N LYS A 46 1.79 -4.33 5.30
CA LYS A 46 2.98 -3.70 4.71
C LYS A 46 3.38 -4.36 3.38
N SER A 47 3.37 -5.68 3.32
CA SER A 47 3.73 -6.46 2.11
C SER A 47 2.51 -6.99 1.34
N MET A 48 1.35 -6.34 1.47
CA MET A 48 0.07 -6.89 1.01
C MET A 48 0.02 -7.16 -0.50
N ARG A 49 0.74 -6.39 -1.32
CA ARG A 49 0.77 -6.58 -2.78
C ARG A 49 1.40 -7.92 -3.16
N GLN A 50 2.32 -8.41 -2.34
CA GLN A 50 3.01 -9.69 -2.52
C GLN A 50 2.25 -10.84 -1.84
N VAL A 51 1.75 -10.61 -0.62
CA VAL A 51 1.09 -11.63 0.20
C VAL A 51 -0.35 -11.89 -0.25
N PHE A 52 -1.04 -10.84 -0.68
CA PHE A 52 -2.45 -10.84 -1.08
C PHE A 52 -2.64 -10.28 -2.50
N PRO A 53 -2.02 -10.89 -3.53
CA PRO A 53 -2.10 -10.37 -4.89
C PRO A 53 -3.55 -10.36 -5.37
N PHE A 54 -3.96 -9.25 -5.97
CA PHE A 54 -5.32 -9.07 -6.51
C PHE A 54 -5.65 -10.07 -7.62
N THR A 55 -4.65 -10.67 -8.28
CA THR A 55 -4.82 -11.70 -9.31
C THR A 55 -5.41 -12.99 -8.76
N SER A 56 -5.41 -13.17 -7.44
CA SER A 56 -5.95 -14.35 -6.77
C SER A 56 -7.18 -13.97 -5.93
N PRO A 57 -8.39 -14.33 -6.35
CA PRO A 57 -9.61 -14.10 -5.56
C PRO A 57 -9.51 -14.68 -4.15
N ALA A 58 -8.90 -15.86 -4.01
CA ALA A 58 -8.65 -16.48 -2.71
C ALA A 58 -7.71 -15.64 -1.82
N ALA A 59 -6.71 -14.98 -2.40
CA ALA A 59 -5.83 -14.09 -1.65
C ALA A 59 -6.55 -12.80 -1.25
N VAL A 60 -7.41 -12.25 -2.10
CA VAL A 60 -8.27 -11.10 -1.79
C VAL A 60 -9.23 -11.43 -0.63
N THR A 61 -9.90 -12.59 -0.66
CA THR A 61 -10.76 -13.05 0.44
C THR A 61 -9.98 -13.24 1.74
N ARG A 62 -8.75 -13.78 1.68
CA ARG A 62 -7.89 -13.89 2.87
C ARG A 62 -7.52 -12.51 3.44
N CYS A 63 -7.24 -11.53 2.58
CA CYS A 63 -6.97 -10.15 2.99
C CYS A 63 -8.20 -9.53 3.67
N GLU A 64 -9.38 -9.69 3.09
CA GLU A 64 -10.64 -9.22 3.69
C GLU A 64 -10.87 -9.84 5.08
N LEU A 65 -10.74 -11.16 5.21
CA LEU A 65 -10.93 -11.84 6.49
C LEU A 65 -9.92 -11.38 7.55
N MET A 66 -8.66 -11.17 7.16
CA MET A 66 -7.63 -10.64 8.04
C MET A 66 -7.97 -9.21 8.50
N LEU A 67 -8.34 -8.32 7.58
CA LEU A 67 -8.73 -6.95 7.88
C LEU A 67 -9.98 -6.89 8.77
N ARG A 68 -10.98 -7.74 8.52
CA ARG A 68 -12.19 -7.86 9.36
C ARG A 68 -11.86 -8.38 10.75
N GLY A 69 -10.89 -9.28 10.88
CA GLY A 69 -10.35 -9.72 12.17
C GLY A 69 -9.78 -8.57 12.97
N VAL A 70 -8.89 -7.78 12.36
CA VAL A 70 -8.29 -6.60 12.98
C VAL A 70 -9.34 -5.55 13.34
N GLY A 71 -10.24 -5.23 12.40
CA GLY A 71 -11.30 -4.24 12.62
C GLY A 71 -12.29 -4.64 13.72
N HIS A 72 -12.67 -5.92 13.77
CA HIS A 72 -13.52 -6.42 14.86
C HIS A 72 -12.79 -6.37 16.20
N MET A 73 -11.54 -6.83 16.25
CA MET A 73 -10.72 -6.82 17.46
C MET A 73 -10.62 -5.43 18.09
N GLN A 74 -10.45 -4.37 17.29
CA GLN A 74 -10.43 -2.98 17.79
C GLN A 74 -11.70 -2.57 18.53
N THR A 75 -12.85 -3.17 18.19
CA THR A 75 -14.14 -2.84 18.80
C THR A 75 -14.41 -3.58 20.10
N MET A 76 -13.76 -4.74 20.29
CA MET A 76 -13.99 -5.65 21.41
C MET A 76 -13.65 -4.98 22.76
N PRO A 77 -14.50 -5.11 23.80
CA PRO A 77 -14.16 -4.69 25.15
C PRO A 77 -12.88 -5.36 25.66
N ALA A 78 -12.71 -6.64 25.36
CA ALA A 78 -11.50 -7.42 25.70
C ALA A 78 -10.21 -6.74 25.24
N PHE A 79 -10.18 -6.25 23.99
CA PHE A 79 -9.01 -5.59 23.43
C PHE A 79 -8.78 -4.22 24.08
N LYS A 80 -9.85 -3.46 24.35
CA LYS A 80 -9.75 -2.14 25.02
C LYS A 80 -9.24 -2.26 26.45
N THR A 81 -9.64 -3.32 27.17
CA THR A 81 -9.15 -3.62 28.52
C THR A 81 -7.71 -4.09 28.50
N ALA A 82 -7.38 -5.09 27.68
CA ALA A 82 -6.05 -5.71 27.66
C ALA A 82 -4.98 -4.86 26.94
N CYS A 83 -5.37 -3.96 26.04
CA CYS A 83 -4.47 -3.13 25.23
C CYS A 83 -4.90 -1.64 25.22
N PRO A 84 -4.96 -0.96 26.38
CA PRO A 84 -5.54 0.39 26.49
C PRO A 84 -4.75 1.46 25.71
N LEU A 85 -3.46 1.22 25.45
CA LEU A 85 -2.56 2.13 24.73
C LEU A 85 -2.66 2.00 23.19
N ARG A 86 -3.46 1.07 22.65
CA ARG A 86 -3.60 0.77 21.22
C ARG A 86 -4.87 1.39 20.60
N ASN A 87 -5.31 2.54 21.09
CA ASN A 87 -6.48 3.26 20.58
C ASN A 87 -6.27 3.85 19.16
N GLU A 88 -5.03 3.94 18.70
CA GLU A 88 -4.65 4.54 17.42
C GLU A 88 -4.27 3.51 16.33
N LEU A 89 -4.77 2.28 16.40
CA LEU A 89 -4.40 1.23 15.44
C LEU A 89 -4.71 1.63 13.97
N HIS A 90 -5.69 2.50 13.73
CA HIS A 90 -5.94 3.07 12.41
C HIS A 90 -4.76 3.92 11.87
N LEU A 91 -4.04 4.66 12.74
CA LEU A 91 -2.83 5.40 12.38
C LEU A 91 -1.65 4.47 12.12
N GLU A 92 -1.52 3.40 12.90
CA GLU A 92 -0.50 2.36 12.66
C GLU A 92 -0.75 1.69 11.30
N ILE A 93 -2.00 1.34 10.98
CA ILE A 93 -2.40 0.79 9.68
C ILE A 93 -2.05 1.78 8.56
N ALA A 94 -2.41 3.06 8.70
CA ALA A 94 -2.08 4.08 7.72
C ALA A 94 -0.56 4.21 7.50
N THR A 95 0.22 4.10 8.58
CA THR A 95 1.69 4.15 8.55
C THR A 95 2.28 2.95 7.82
N VAL A 96 1.80 1.73 8.09
CA VAL A 96 2.30 0.53 7.39
C VAL A 96 1.87 0.49 5.93
N VAL A 97 0.69 1.00 5.58
CA VAL A 97 0.26 1.16 4.18
C VAL A 97 1.17 2.13 3.44
N LYS A 98 1.48 3.28 4.05
CA LYS A 98 2.42 4.26 3.49
C LYS A 98 3.79 3.61 3.28
N LYS A 99 4.35 2.98 4.31
CA LYS A 99 5.68 2.35 4.26
C LYS A 99 5.74 1.21 3.24
N GLY A 100 4.73 0.35 3.21
CA GLY A 100 4.61 -0.73 2.23
C GLY A 100 4.45 -0.24 0.79
N THR A 101 3.87 0.95 0.60
CA THR A 101 3.77 1.56 -0.73
C THR A 101 5.12 2.11 -1.21
N VAL A 102 5.89 2.74 -0.33
CA VAL A 102 7.27 3.16 -0.64
C VAL A 102 8.12 1.94 -1.02
N GLU A 103 8.12 0.90 -0.18
CA GLU A 103 8.93 -0.31 -0.42
C GLU A 103 8.52 -1.04 -1.71
N TRP A 104 7.22 -1.04 -2.05
CA TRP A 104 6.77 -1.59 -3.32
C TRP A 104 7.29 -0.78 -4.51
N TYR A 105 7.28 0.55 -4.42
CA TYR A 105 7.80 1.41 -5.49
C TYR A 105 9.31 1.22 -5.67
N GLU A 106 10.08 1.23 -4.57
CA GLU A 106 11.53 0.97 -4.57
C GLU A 106 11.85 -0.40 -5.19
N SER A 107 11.09 -1.43 -4.84
CA SER A 107 11.21 -2.75 -5.47
C SER A 107 10.83 -2.74 -6.95
N THR A 108 9.89 -1.90 -7.37
CA THR A 108 9.45 -1.82 -8.77
C THR A 108 10.51 -1.13 -9.61
N ILE A 109 10.95 0.07 -9.21
CA ILE A 109 11.95 0.82 -9.96
C ILE A 109 13.30 0.09 -10.04
N SER A 110 13.72 -0.59 -8.97
CA SER A 110 14.96 -1.40 -8.98
C SER A 110 14.90 -2.59 -9.93
N GLN A 111 13.73 -3.18 -10.18
CA GLN A 111 13.58 -4.25 -11.18
C GLN A 111 13.79 -3.74 -12.60
N PHE A 112 13.39 -2.50 -12.88
CA PHE A 112 13.55 -1.90 -14.21
C PHE A 112 14.94 -1.31 -14.44
N LYS A 113 15.74 -1.06 -13.40
CA LYS A 113 17.12 -0.53 -13.49
C LYS A 113 17.22 0.71 -14.39
N PRO A 114 16.48 1.79 -14.11
CA PRO A 114 16.42 2.98 -14.98
C PRO A 114 17.74 3.75 -15.07
N GLU A 115 18.76 3.41 -14.29
CA GLU A 115 20.08 4.06 -14.35
C GLU A 115 21.06 3.38 -15.31
N GLU A 116 20.77 2.15 -15.76
CA GLU A 116 21.65 1.40 -16.65
C GLU A 116 21.31 1.66 -18.13
N GLY A 117 22.33 1.84 -18.96
CA GLY A 117 22.19 1.96 -20.42
C GLY A 117 22.13 3.40 -20.94
N ALA A 118 21.86 3.55 -22.23
CA ALA A 118 21.72 4.85 -22.88
C ALA A 118 20.45 5.58 -22.43
N LEU A 119 20.44 6.90 -22.49
CA LEU A 119 19.33 7.75 -22.02
C LEU A 119 17.96 7.32 -22.55
N GLU A 120 17.86 6.94 -23.83
CA GLU A 120 16.59 6.48 -24.43
C GLU A 120 16.07 5.20 -23.74
N GLU A 121 16.95 4.26 -23.42
CA GLU A 121 16.60 3.03 -22.72
C GLU A 121 16.21 3.31 -21.25
N GLN A 122 16.87 4.27 -20.62
CA GLN A 122 16.49 4.75 -19.29
C GLN A 122 15.07 5.33 -19.28
N LEU A 123 14.71 6.15 -20.28
CA LEU A 123 13.36 6.71 -20.43
C LEU A 123 12.32 5.62 -20.70
N ARG A 124 12.63 4.64 -21.55
CA ARG A 124 11.73 3.50 -21.83
C ARG A 124 11.44 2.70 -20.57
N ARG A 125 12.44 2.45 -19.73
CA ARG A 125 12.26 1.79 -18.42
C ARG A 125 11.43 2.64 -17.47
N LEU A 126 11.60 3.97 -17.49
CA LEU A 126 10.79 4.87 -16.69
C LEU A 126 9.31 4.83 -17.11
N VAL A 127 9.00 4.77 -18.41
CA VAL A 127 7.62 4.53 -18.89
C VAL A 127 7.03 3.27 -18.26
N GLN A 128 7.77 2.16 -18.29
CA GLN A 128 7.32 0.89 -17.70
C GLN A 128 7.07 0.99 -16.19
N VAL A 129 7.91 1.74 -15.46
CA VAL A 129 7.69 2.03 -14.04
C VAL A 129 6.38 2.80 -13.84
N VAL A 130 6.14 3.87 -14.60
CA VAL A 130 4.91 4.68 -14.48
C VAL A 130 3.67 3.87 -14.84
N ASP A 131 3.73 3.02 -15.85
CA ASP A 131 2.62 2.12 -16.21
C ASP A 131 2.32 1.10 -15.12
N ALA A 132 3.36 0.51 -14.51
CA ALA A 132 3.20 -0.38 -13.36
C ALA A 132 2.53 0.34 -12.18
N VAL A 133 2.90 1.60 -11.93
CA VAL A 133 2.28 2.46 -10.91
C VAL A 133 0.82 2.75 -11.26
N CYS A 134 0.50 3.12 -12.50
CA CYS A 134 -0.88 3.35 -12.93
C CYS A 134 -1.76 2.11 -12.70
N ALA A 135 -1.24 0.93 -13.07
CA ALA A 135 -1.93 -0.32 -12.86
C ALA A 135 -2.10 -0.65 -11.36
N ASP A 136 -1.09 -0.39 -10.51
CA ASP A 136 -1.21 -0.54 -9.06
C ASP A 136 -2.27 0.40 -8.48
N VAL A 137 -2.21 1.69 -8.79
CA VAL A 137 -3.14 2.72 -8.32
C VAL A 137 -4.58 2.36 -8.69
N GLN A 138 -4.82 1.96 -9.94
CA GLN A 138 -6.14 1.54 -10.40
C GLN A 138 -6.68 0.35 -9.59
N ARG A 139 -5.82 -0.64 -9.30
CA ARG A 139 -6.19 -1.83 -8.53
C ARG A 139 -6.38 -1.51 -7.05
N GLY A 140 -5.54 -0.64 -6.49
CA GLY A 140 -5.64 -0.10 -5.15
C GLY A 140 -6.97 0.61 -4.92
N GLN A 141 -7.40 1.43 -5.88
CA GLN A 141 -8.68 2.12 -5.86
C GLN A 141 -9.88 1.16 -5.91
N ASN A 142 -9.84 0.17 -6.81
CA ASN A 142 -11.00 -0.68 -7.09
C ASN A 142 -11.21 -1.81 -6.08
N VAL A 143 -10.14 -2.34 -5.49
CA VAL A 143 -10.16 -3.53 -4.65
C VAL A 143 -9.76 -3.17 -3.22
N TYR A 144 -8.49 -2.81 -3.01
CA TYR A 144 -7.94 -2.68 -1.67
C TYR A 144 -8.57 -1.55 -0.87
N ASN A 145 -8.90 -0.42 -1.51
CA ASN A 145 -9.55 0.69 -0.82
C ASN A 145 -10.89 0.30 -0.20
N LYS A 146 -11.70 -0.47 -0.93
CA LYS A 146 -12.99 -0.95 -0.42
C LYS A 146 -12.80 -1.86 0.80
N LEU A 147 -11.80 -2.74 0.77
CA LEU A 147 -11.50 -3.65 1.87
C LEU A 147 -11.02 -2.90 3.12
N PHE A 148 -10.04 -2.01 2.97
CA PHE A 148 -9.49 -1.24 4.09
C PHE A 148 -10.52 -0.29 4.70
N TYR A 149 -11.27 0.42 3.86
CA TYR A 149 -12.27 1.37 4.33
C TYR A 149 -13.44 0.66 5.05
N SER A 150 -13.93 -0.46 4.49
CA SER A 150 -15.03 -1.20 5.10
C SER A 150 -14.63 -1.83 6.44
N ALA A 151 -13.45 -2.44 6.52
CA ALA A 151 -13.02 -3.23 7.68
C ALA A 151 -12.34 -2.41 8.78
N VAL A 152 -11.45 -1.46 8.43
CA VAL A 152 -10.59 -0.76 9.40
C VAL A 152 -10.65 0.77 9.27
N LYS A 153 -11.56 1.30 8.44
CA LYS A 153 -11.78 2.75 8.24
C LYS A 153 -10.54 3.53 7.78
N VAL A 154 -9.65 2.87 7.04
CA VAL A 154 -8.46 3.50 6.45
C VAL A 154 -8.67 3.72 4.95
N ASP A 155 -8.45 4.95 4.49
CA ASP A 155 -8.44 5.30 3.06
C ASP A 155 -7.10 4.89 2.43
N PHE A 156 -7.02 3.61 2.06
CA PHE A 156 -5.84 3.02 1.45
C PHE A 156 -5.45 3.75 0.16
N PHE A 157 -6.45 4.08 -0.67
CA PHE A 157 -6.20 4.71 -1.97
C PHE A 157 -5.51 6.06 -1.80
N SER A 158 -6.04 6.94 -0.95
CA SER A 158 -5.47 8.27 -0.76
C SER A 158 -4.02 8.21 -0.25
N ILE A 159 -3.73 7.28 0.65
CA ILE A 159 -2.37 7.09 1.19
C ILE A 159 -1.43 6.60 0.10
N ALA A 160 -1.80 5.52 -0.59
CA ALA A 160 -0.94 4.90 -1.60
C ALA A 160 -0.73 5.83 -2.80
N TYR A 161 -1.80 6.45 -3.31
CA TYR A 161 -1.75 7.33 -4.47
C TYR A 161 -0.82 8.52 -4.23
N ARG A 162 -0.98 9.26 -3.12
CA ARG A 162 -0.14 10.43 -2.82
C ARG A 162 1.34 10.06 -2.71
N GLN A 163 1.63 8.89 -2.15
CA GLN A 163 3.01 8.43 -2.02
C GLN A 163 3.61 8.07 -3.39
N LEU A 164 2.84 7.38 -4.23
CA LEU A 164 3.27 6.99 -5.57
C LEU A 164 3.38 8.18 -6.52
N GLU A 165 2.42 9.11 -6.49
CA GLU A 165 2.47 10.36 -7.26
C GLU A 165 3.74 11.15 -6.94
N LYS A 166 4.08 11.28 -5.65
CA LYS A 166 5.31 11.96 -5.23
C LYS A 166 6.56 11.26 -5.76
N LEU A 167 6.69 9.96 -5.51
CA LEU A 167 7.88 9.19 -5.90
C LEU A 167 8.11 9.22 -7.42
N VAL A 168 7.04 9.02 -8.19
CA VAL A 168 7.10 9.14 -9.66
C VAL A 168 7.50 10.55 -10.08
N ALA A 169 6.96 11.59 -9.45
CA ALA A 169 7.31 12.97 -9.79
C ALA A 169 8.79 13.27 -9.51
N ASP A 170 9.33 12.78 -8.38
CA ASP A 170 10.74 12.96 -8.01
C ASP A 170 11.65 12.30 -9.07
N ASP A 171 11.42 11.03 -9.42
CA ASP A 171 12.25 10.30 -10.40
C ASP A 171 12.11 10.81 -11.83
N VAL A 172 10.89 11.20 -12.24
CA VAL A 172 10.67 11.81 -13.55
C VAL A 172 11.37 13.16 -13.65
N SER A 173 11.36 13.97 -12.59
CA SER A 173 12.06 15.26 -12.58
C SER A 173 13.55 15.08 -12.81
N VAL A 174 14.18 14.13 -12.09
CA VAL A 174 15.60 13.77 -12.28
C VAL A 174 15.87 13.29 -13.70
N ALA A 175 14.99 12.46 -14.27
CA ALA A 175 15.14 12.00 -15.65
C ALA A 175 15.03 13.15 -16.67
N MET A 176 14.10 14.08 -16.47
CA MET A 176 13.92 15.24 -17.36
C MET A 176 15.10 16.21 -17.29
N GLU A 177 15.68 16.42 -16.10
CA GLU A 177 16.92 17.21 -15.95
C GLU A 177 18.07 16.62 -16.77
N LYS A 178 18.23 15.29 -16.75
CA LYS A 178 19.23 14.59 -17.57
C LYS A 178 18.96 14.79 -19.07
N VAL A 179 17.70 14.65 -19.50
CA VAL A 179 17.32 14.87 -20.91
C VAL A 179 17.66 16.29 -21.36
N CYS A 180 17.28 17.30 -20.58
CA CYS A 180 17.59 18.70 -20.88
C CYS A 180 19.10 18.93 -20.97
N GLY A 181 19.87 18.44 -19.99
CA GLY A 181 21.33 18.58 -19.98
C GLY A 181 22.01 17.94 -21.20
N THR A 182 21.56 16.76 -21.62
CA THR A 182 22.11 16.09 -22.83
C THR A 182 21.79 16.87 -24.11
N LEU A 183 20.57 17.40 -24.24
CA LEU A 183 20.17 18.19 -25.41
C LEU A 183 20.92 19.52 -25.51
N GLU A 184 21.24 20.15 -24.37
CA GLU A 184 22.00 21.39 -24.32
C GLU A 184 23.49 21.19 -24.63
N GLN A 185 24.10 20.09 -24.14
CA GLN A 185 25.55 19.85 -24.28
C GLN A 185 25.96 19.34 -25.66
N GLU A 186 25.17 18.47 -26.31
CA GLU A 186 25.66 17.72 -27.45
C GLU A 186 25.40 18.36 -28.83
N SER A 187 24.69 19.49 -28.93
CA SER A 187 24.03 19.87 -30.21
C SER A 187 23.25 18.70 -30.82
N SER A 188 22.88 17.72 -29.99
CA SER A 188 22.26 16.48 -30.41
C SER A 188 20.81 16.79 -30.75
N ARG A 189 20.39 16.34 -31.94
CA ARG A 189 19.00 16.46 -32.32
C ARG A 189 18.20 15.46 -31.51
N LEU A 190 17.10 15.91 -30.93
CA LEU A 190 16.06 15.04 -30.40
C LEU A 190 15.72 14.00 -31.48
N THR A 191 16.02 12.74 -31.22
CA THR A 191 15.69 11.67 -32.15
C THR A 191 14.18 11.44 -32.13
N GLN A 192 13.64 10.94 -33.23
CA GLN A 192 12.22 10.60 -33.30
C GLN A 192 11.83 9.58 -32.21
N THR A 193 12.64 8.56 -31.99
CA THR A 193 12.44 7.53 -30.96
C THR A 193 12.41 8.10 -29.56
N MET A 194 13.29 9.05 -29.25
CA MET A 194 13.30 9.77 -27.97
C MET A 194 12.01 10.59 -27.81
N GLY A 195 11.59 11.30 -28.87
CA GLY A 195 10.34 12.07 -28.88
C GLY A 195 9.10 11.21 -28.66
N GLU A 196 9.03 10.05 -29.29
CA GLU A 196 7.95 9.06 -29.10
C GLU A 196 7.93 8.53 -27.66
N THR A 197 9.09 8.19 -27.10
CA THR A 197 9.21 7.71 -25.71
C THR A 197 8.80 8.78 -24.69
N LEU A 198 9.19 10.03 -24.90
CA LEU A 198 8.77 11.16 -24.06
C LEU A 198 7.26 11.41 -24.12
N LEU A 199 6.67 11.26 -25.31
CA LEU A 199 5.22 11.36 -25.48
C LEU A 199 4.49 10.23 -24.74
N GLU A 200 5.01 9.00 -24.82
CA GLU A 200 4.48 7.85 -24.08
C GLU A 200 4.53 8.09 -22.56
N LEU A 201 5.68 8.53 -22.05
CA LEU A 201 5.84 8.91 -20.64
C LEU A 201 4.82 9.98 -20.22
N TYR A 202 4.64 11.01 -21.04
CA TYR A 202 3.64 12.05 -20.79
C TYR A 202 2.22 11.49 -20.72
N ILE A 203 1.84 10.56 -21.60
CA ILE A 203 0.53 9.90 -21.58
C ILE A 203 0.34 9.11 -20.28
N SER A 204 1.32 8.30 -19.88
CA SER A 204 1.27 7.52 -18.64
C SER A 204 1.17 8.43 -17.40
N LEU A 205 1.92 9.53 -17.36
CA LEU A 205 1.82 10.53 -16.28
C LEU A 205 0.46 11.23 -16.25
N LYS A 206 -0.13 11.49 -17.43
CA LYS A 206 -1.48 12.06 -17.51
C LYS A 206 -2.53 11.09 -16.97
N ILE A 207 -2.37 9.79 -17.21
CA ILE A 207 -3.21 8.75 -16.60
C ILE A 207 -3.03 8.76 -15.07
N LEU A 208 -1.79 8.75 -14.58
CA LEU A 208 -1.50 8.81 -13.15
C LEU A 208 -2.15 10.04 -12.48
N LYS A 209 -2.03 11.21 -13.11
CA LYS A 209 -2.62 12.45 -12.61
C LYS A 209 -4.15 12.42 -12.55
N ARG A 210 -4.83 11.71 -13.45
CA ARG A 210 -6.30 11.60 -13.45
C ARG A 210 -6.82 10.95 -12.19
N PHE A 211 -6.10 9.98 -11.60
CA PHE A 211 -6.53 9.33 -10.37
C PHE A 211 -6.71 10.29 -9.18
N ARG A 212 -6.16 11.51 -9.25
CA ARG A 212 -6.42 12.56 -8.27
C ARG A 212 -7.92 12.88 -8.08
N GLU A 213 -8.75 12.61 -9.09
CA GLU A 213 -10.21 12.78 -9.02
C GLU A 213 -10.89 11.87 -7.99
N PHE A 214 -10.23 10.76 -7.59
CA PHE A 214 -10.73 9.83 -6.58
C PHE A 214 -10.28 10.21 -5.15
N LEU A 215 -9.48 11.27 -4.98
CA LEU A 215 -9.15 11.77 -3.65
C LEU A 215 -10.38 12.46 -3.02
N PRO A 216 -10.56 12.37 -1.70
CA PRO A 216 -11.61 13.11 -1.01
C PRO A 216 -11.44 14.62 -1.25
N LEU A 217 -12.57 15.29 -1.52
CA LEU A 217 -12.63 16.75 -1.63
C LEU A 217 -12.16 17.36 -0.30
N ARG A 218 -11.29 18.37 -0.38
CA ARG A 218 -10.81 19.12 0.79
C ARG A 218 -11.88 20.04 1.33
#